data_AF-K1TXD8-F1
#
_entry.id   AF-K1TXD8-F1
#
_cell.length_a   1.000
_cell.length_b   1.000
_cell.length_c   1.000
_cell.angle_alpha   90.00
_cell.angle_beta   90.00
_cell.angle_gamma   90.00
#
_symmetry.space_group_name_H-M   'P 1'
#
loop_
_entity.id
_entity.type
_entity.pdbx_description
1 polymer ?
#
loop_
_entity_poly.entity_id
_entity_poly.type
_entity_poly.pdbx_seq_one_letter_code
_entity_poly.pdbx_strand_id
1 'polypeptide(L)'
;FSLDTETTGTDPITAELVGMSFSYAENQAFYVPVPADRAEAQKIVNEFRPAFEKEGVLKVGQNIKYDMLVLGNYGTEVRGPLFDTMVAHYVLQPELRHNMDYLAEIYLHYQTIHIEELIGPKGKGQKNMRDLSPEAIYKYACEDADVTLKLKNILEQELKTNDAEKLFYEIEMPLVPVLAYMERNGVRVDTEALKQTSEHFTARMNQIEEEVHQLAGTDFN
;
A
#
# COMPACT_ATOMS: atom_id res chain seq x y z
N PHE A 1 -0.65 -10.92 14.53
CA PHE A 1 -1.95 -10.87 13.83
C PHE A 1 -1.70 -10.20 12.50
N SER A 2 -2.45 -10.54 11.45
CA SER A 2 -2.47 -9.74 10.24
C SER A 2 -3.40 -8.56 10.40
N LEU A 3 -3.05 -7.46 9.76
CA LEU A 3 -3.84 -6.25 9.70
C LEU A 3 -3.88 -5.74 8.26
N ASP A 4 -4.97 -5.08 7.91
CA ASP A 4 -5.14 -4.38 6.65
C ASP A 4 -6.08 -3.17 6.84
N THR A 5 -5.95 -2.17 5.97
CA THR A 5 -6.70 -0.92 6.03
C THR A 5 -7.43 -0.63 4.72
N GLU A 6 -8.75 -0.49 4.83
CA GLU A 6 -9.60 -0.06 3.73
C GLU A 6 -9.65 1.46 3.69
N THR A 7 -9.49 2.06 2.51
CA THR A 7 -9.34 3.51 2.40
C THR A 7 -10.06 4.11 1.18
N THR A 8 -10.15 5.44 1.14
CA THR A 8 -10.80 6.18 0.05
C THR A 8 -9.95 6.32 -1.22
N GLY A 9 -8.71 5.85 -1.24
CA GLY A 9 -7.82 6.06 -2.39
C GLY A 9 -6.54 5.25 -2.27
N THR A 10 -5.62 5.44 -3.21
CA THR A 10 -4.33 4.72 -3.25
C THR A 10 -3.15 5.58 -2.78
N ASP A 11 -3.35 6.87 -2.52
CA ASP A 11 -2.34 7.73 -1.93
C ASP A 11 -2.54 7.74 -0.40
N PRO A 12 -1.67 7.08 0.38
CA PRO A 12 -1.88 6.92 1.81
C PRO A 12 -1.73 8.24 2.59
N ILE A 13 -1.15 9.29 1.99
CA ILE A 13 -0.98 10.59 2.66
C ILE A 13 -2.31 11.36 2.69
N THR A 14 -3.12 11.23 1.64
CA THR A 14 -4.39 11.95 1.49
C THR A 14 -5.62 11.07 1.68
N ALA A 15 -5.45 9.74 1.61
CA ALA A 15 -6.55 8.80 1.81
C ALA A 15 -7.09 8.83 3.24
N GLU A 16 -8.40 8.66 3.35
CA GLU A 16 -9.10 8.53 4.62
C GLU A 16 -9.42 7.06 4.91
N LEU A 17 -9.36 6.67 6.17
CA LEU A 17 -9.66 5.32 6.62
C LEU A 17 -11.16 5.04 6.53
N VAL A 18 -11.53 3.97 5.84
CA VAL A 18 -12.88 3.41 5.66
C VAL A 18 -13.11 2.23 6.60
N GLY A 19 -12.08 1.45 6.88
CA GLY A 19 -12.15 0.35 7.84
C GLY A 19 -10.80 -0.26 8.13
N MET A 20 -10.74 -1.09 9.16
CA MET A 20 -9.58 -1.92 9.49
C MET A 20 -10.01 -3.37 9.56
N SER A 21 -9.22 -4.29 9.04
CA SER A 21 -9.46 -5.72 9.18
C SER A 21 -8.28 -6.40 9.88
N PHE A 22 -8.59 -7.51 10.55
CA PHE A 22 -7.62 -8.27 11.33
C PHE A 22 -7.87 -9.77 11.23
N SER A 23 -6.81 -10.57 11.18
CA SER A 23 -6.88 -12.01 11.44
C SER A 23 -5.81 -12.41 12.45
N TYR A 24 -6.22 -13.16 13.48
CA TYR A 24 -5.30 -13.71 14.50
C TYR A 24 -5.12 -15.21 14.38
N ALA A 25 -5.98 -15.89 13.62
CA ALA A 25 -5.93 -17.32 13.32
C ALA A 25 -6.56 -17.56 11.94
N GLU A 26 -6.08 -18.55 11.22
CA GLU A 26 -6.60 -18.86 9.88
C GLU A 26 -8.11 -19.12 9.92
N ASN A 27 -8.82 -18.55 8.94
CA ASN A 27 -10.26 -18.56 8.79
C ASN A 27 -11.01 -17.81 9.92
N GLN A 28 -10.32 -16.96 10.70
CA GLN A 28 -10.90 -16.11 11.74
C GLN A 28 -10.48 -14.65 11.56
N ALA A 29 -11.25 -13.92 10.77
CA ALA A 29 -11.03 -12.51 10.48
C ALA A 29 -12.20 -11.62 10.93
N PHE A 30 -11.87 -10.37 11.25
CA PHE A 30 -12.78 -9.37 11.78
C PHE A 30 -12.61 -8.06 11.00
N TYR A 31 -13.72 -7.41 10.68
CA TYR A 31 -13.74 -6.11 10.04
C TYR A 31 -14.34 -5.07 11.00
N VAL A 32 -13.66 -3.93 11.10
CA VAL A 32 -14.04 -2.79 11.92
C VAL A 32 -14.33 -1.62 10.97
N PRO A 33 -15.61 -1.31 10.67
CA PRO A 33 -15.94 -0.16 9.84
C PRO A 33 -15.61 1.15 10.56
N VAL A 34 -15.03 2.10 9.82
CA VAL A 34 -14.64 3.41 10.32
C VAL A 34 -15.46 4.50 9.60
N PRO A 35 -16.21 5.34 10.33
CA PRO A 35 -17.06 6.35 9.72
C PRO A 35 -16.24 7.48 9.09
N ALA A 36 -16.87 8.26 8.20
CA ALA A 36 -16.24 9.43 7.58
C ALA A 36 -15.99 10.57 8.59
N ASP A 37 -16.77 10.64 9.67
CA ASP A 37 -16.55 11.66 10.70
C ASP A 37 -15.18 11.46 11.35
N ARG A 38 -14.33 12.48 11.25
CA ARG A 38 -12.93 12.40 11.67
C ARG A 38 -12.78 12.17 13.16
N ALA A 39 -13.65 12.73 13.99
CA ALA A 39 -13.57 12.60 15.44
C ALA A 39 -13.97 11.19 15.88
N GLU A 40 -15.05 10.63 15.30
CA GLU A 40 -15.46 9.26 15.55
C GLU A 40 -14.45 8.25 15.01
N ALA A 41 -13.91 8.46 13.80
CA ALA A 41 -12.84 7.64 13.25
C ALA A 41 -11.61 7.62 14.16
N GLN A 42 -11.20 8.78 14.68
CA GLN A 42 -10.08 8.90 15.60
C GLN A 42 -10.32 8.13 16.90
N LYS A 43 -11.54 8.14 17.45
CA LYS A 43 -11.88 7.37 18.65
C LYS A 43 -11.72 5.87 18.41
N ILE A 44 -12.26 5.36 17.30
CA ILE A 44 -12.13 3.94 16.94
C ILE A 44 -10.65 3.56 16.78
N VAL A 45 -9.87 4.32 16.00
CA VAL A 45 -8.44 4.02 15.82
C VAL A 45 -7.68 4.04 17.16
N ASN A 46 -8.02 4.95 18.07
CA ASN A 46 -7.40 5.02 19.39
C ASN A 46 -7.67 3.78 20.26
N GLU A 47 -8.82 3.10 20.10
CA GLU A 47 -9.10 1.85 20.82
C GLU A 47 -8.14 0.73 20.42
N PHE A 48 -7.71 0.71 19.16
CA PHE A 48 -6.80 -0.31 18.62
C PHE A 48 -5.32 0.10 18.71
N ARG A 49 -5.02 1.39 18.94
CA ARG A 49 -3.65 1.92 19.09
C ARG A 49 -2.76 1.09 20.02
N PRO A 50 -3.21 0.62 21.21
CA PRO A 50 -2.38 -0.22 22.07
C PRO A 50 -1.92 -1.53 21.41
N ALA A 51 -2.68 -2.10 20.47
CA ALA A 51 -2.28 -3.30 19.74
C ALA A 51 -1.24 -2.97 18.65
N PHE A 52 -1.42 -1.86 17.94
CA PHE A 52 -0.51 -1.39 16.89
C PHE A 52 0.86 -0.99 17.43
N GLU A 53 0.90 -0.28 18.57
CA GLU A 53 2.14 0.26 19.14
C GLU A 53 2.90 -0.73 20.03
N LYS A 54 2.31 -1.90 20.32
CA LYS A 54 2.93 -2.90 21.20
C LYS A 54 4.12 -3.60 20.55
N GLU A 55 5.32 -3.27 21.01
CA GLU A 55 6.58 -3.78 20.45
C GLU A 55 6.75 -5.31 20.51
N GLY A 56 6.15 -5.98 21.49
CA GLY A 56 6.24 -7.45 21.63
C GLY A 56 5.27 -8.26 20.76
N VAL A 57 4.55 -7.62 19.83
CA VAL A 57 3.54 -8.29 18.99
C VAL A 57 3.88 -8.11 17.53
N LEU A 58 3.97 -9.23 16.80
CA LEU A 58 4.15 -9.28 15.35
C LEU A 58 2.91 -8.79 14.60
N LYS A 59 3.13 -7.85 13.68
CA LYS A 59 2.14 -7.38 12.71
C LYS A 59 2.47 -7.97 11.35
N VAL A 60 1.48 -8.59 10.74
CA VAL A 60 1.58 -9.14 9.40
C VAL A 60 0.75 -8.28 8.47
N GLY A 61 1.25 -7.98 7.28
CA GLY A 61 0.50 -7.21 6.28
C GLY A 61 0.95 -7.60 4.88
N GLN A 62 0.20 -7.18 3.88
CA GLN A 62 0.59 -7.20 2.49
C GLN A 62 0.86 -5.75 2.09
N ASN A 63 2.11 -5.37 1.80
CA ASN A 63 2.49 -3.96 1.60
C ASN A 63 2.15 -3.09 2.84
N ILE A 64 2.57 -3.57 4.02
CA ILE A 64 2.23 -3.00 5.34
C ILE A 64 2.63 -1.52 5.49
N LYS A 65 3.60 -1.05 4.69
CA LYS A 65 3.99 0.35 4.59
C LYS A 65 2.79 1.26 4.33
N TYR A 66 1.84 0.84 3.48
CA TYR A 66 0.63 1.58 3.18
C TYR A 66 -0.21 1.80 4.44
N ASP A 67 -0.51 0.72 5.17
CA ASP A 67 -1.27 0.75 6.42
C ASP A 67 -0.59 1.63 7.47
N MET A 68 0.74 1.56 7.57
CA MET A 68 1.52 2.39 8.48
C MET A 68 1.34 3.88 8.21
N LEU A 69 1.34 4.29 6.95
CA LEU A 69 1.14 5.68 6.54
C LEU A 69 -0.29 6.14 6.84
N VAL A 70 -1.29 5.32 6.49
CA VAL A 70 -2.70 5.59 6.74
C VAL A 70 -2.98 5.73 8.24
N LEU A 71 -2.56 4.76 9.06
CA LEU A 71 -2.69 4.82 10.52
C LEU A 71 -1.91 6.00 11.13
N GLY A 72 -0.78 6.34 10.51
CA GLY A 72 0.03 7.52 10.86
C GLY A 72 -0.74 8.83 10.71
N ASN A 73 -1.68 8.93 9.76
CA ASN A 73 -2.57 10.09 9.63
C ASN A 73 -3.48 10.25 10.85
N TYR A 74 -3.79 9.15 11.55
CA TYR A 74 -4.59 9.13 12.79
C TYR A 74 -3.70 9.11 14.05
N GLY A 75 -2.41 9.48 13.92
CA GLY A 75 -1.47 9.60 15.04
C GLY A 75 -1.15 8.26 15.71
N THR A 76 -1.29 7.14 15.01
CA THR A 76 -0.94 5.80 15.48
C THR A 76 0.32 5.33 14.78
N GLU A 77 1.27 4.81 15.54
CA GLU A 77 2.49 4.21 15.00
C GLU A 77 2.44 2.69 15.04
N VAL A 78 2.64 2.02 13.91
CA VAL A 78 2.79 0.56 13.91
C VAL A 78 4.22 0.24 14.34
N ARG A 79 4.37 -0.46 15.47
CA ARG A 79 5.67 -0.77 16.08
C ARG A 79 5.85 -2.27 16.31
N GLY A 80 7.05 -2.67 16.71
CA GLY A 80 7.38 -4.08 16.95
C GLY A 80 7.77 -4.82 15.67
N PRO A 81 7.91 -6.15 15.74
CA PRO A 81 8.30 -6.93 14.58
C PRO A 81 7.20 -6.86 13.51
N LEU A 82 7.64 -6.79 12.26
CA LEU A 82 6.79 -6.75 11.07
C LEU A 82 7.06 -7.98 10.20
N PHE A 83 6.05 -8.41 9.47
CA PHE A 83 6.17 -9.37 8.39
C PHE A 83 5.32 -8.88 7.22
N ASP A 84 5.96 -8.54 6.11
CA ASP A 84 5.27 -8.16 4.89
C ASP A 84 5.30 -9.31 3.88
N THR A 85 4.15 -9.85 3.51
CA THR A 85 4.03 -10.98 2.57
C THR A 85 4.49 -10.61 1.16
N MET A 86 4.31 -9.35 0.74
CA MET A 86 4.81 -8.87 -0.54
C MET A 86 6.33 -8.94 -0.57
N VAL A 87 6.98 -8.45 0.49
CA VAL A 87 8.43 -8.38 0.59
C VAL A 87 9.03 -9.77 0.83
N ALA A 88 8.36 -10.64 1.60
CA ALA A 88 8.78 -12.01 1.79
C ALA A 88 8.83 -12.76 0.45
N HIS A 89 7.78 -12.63 -0.37
CA HIS A 89 7.77 -13.20 -1.71
C HIS A 89 8.80 -12.53 -2.64
N TYR A 90 9.03 -11.22 -2.52
CA TYR A 90 10.06 -10.52 -3.30
C TYR A 90 11.46 -11.06 -3.04
N VAL A 91 11.81 -11.29 -1.77
CA VAL A 91 13.09 -11.88 -1.38
C VAL A 91 13.26 -13.29 -1.96
N LEU A 92 12.18 -14.07 -2.05
CA LEU A 92 12.20 -15.44 -2.56
C LEU A 92 12.22 -15.50 -4.10
N GLN A 93 11.44 -14.65 -4.77
CA GLN A 93 11.14 -14.74 -6.21
C GLN A 93 11.07 -13.35 -6.88
N PRO A 94 12.16 -12.57 -6.92
CA PRO A 94 12.14 -11.14 -7.28
C PRO A 94 11.65 -10.81 -8.70
N GLU A 95 11.62 -11.80 -9.60
CA GLU A 95 11.19 -11.65 -11.00
C GLU A 95 9.66 -11.77 -11.17
N LEU A 96 8.93 -12.23 -10.15
CA LEU A 96 7.50 -12.52 -10.23
C LEU A 96 6.63 -11.32 -9.80
N ARG A 97 5.32 -11.47 -9.94
CA ARG A 97 4.37 -10.52 -9.34
C ARG A 97 4.28 -10.80 -7.84
N HIS A 98 4.07 -9.76 -7.04
CA HIS A 98 4.00 -9.89 -5.58
C HIS A 98 2.69 -9.37 -4.97
N ASN A 99 1.66 -9.11 -5.80
CA ASN A 99 0.34 -8.73 -5.30
C ASN A 99 -0.37 -9.94 -4.68
N MET A 100 -1.27 -9.69 -3.74
CA MET A 100 -1.92 -10.74 -2.95
C MET A 100 -2.76 -11.69 -3.79
N ASP A 101 -3.51 -11.20 -4.78
CA ASP A 101 -4.32 -12.04 -5.68
C ASP A 101 -3.46 -13.12 -6.35
N TYR A 102 -2.31 -12.72 -6.89
CA TYR A 102 -1.36 -13.66 -7.49
C TYR A 102 -0.78 -14.64 -6.46
N LEU A 103 -0.40 -14.15 -5.27
CA LEU A 103 0.14 -15.00 -4.20
C LEU A 103 -0.88 -16.04 -3.73
N ALA A 104 -2.14 -15.63 -3.53
CA ALA A 104 -3.22 -16.50 -3.12
C ALA A 104 -3.47 -17.61 -4.16
N GLU A 105 -3.42 -17.29 -5.45
CA GLU A 105 -3.59 -18.28 -6.52
C GLU A 105 -2.48 -19.34 -6.51
N ILE A 106 -1.22 -18.92 -6.40
CA ILE A 106 -0.09 -19.85 -6.53
C ILE A 106 0.21 -20.65 -5.25
N TYR A 107 0.02 -20.04 -4.07
CA TYR A 107 0.35 -20.67 -2.79
C TYR A 107 -0.84 -21.32 -2.11
N LEU A 108 -2.03 -20.74 -2.25
CA LEU A 108 -3.25 -21.21 -1.59
C LEU A 108 -4.22 -21.89 -2.55
N HIS A 109 -3.97 -21.84 -3.85
CA HIS A 109 -4.90 -22.28 -4.89
C HIS A 109 -6.29 -21.67 -4.72
N TYR A 110 -6.29 -20.38 -4.35
CA TYR A 110 -7.47 -19.63 -3.96
C TYR A 110 -7.60 -18.36 -4.81
N GLN A 111 -8.80 -18.10 -5.31
CA GLN A 111 -9.13 -16.85 -6.01
C GLN A 111 -9.75 -15.89 -5.01
N THR A 112 -9.07 -14.76 -4.80
CA THR A 112 -9.55 -13.65 -3.95
C THR A 112 -10.68 -12.89 -4.63
N ILE A 113 -11.45 -12.18 -3.82
CA ILE A 113 -12.43 -11.20 -4.23
C ILE A 113 -11.67 -9.99 -4.77
N HIS A 114 -11.85 -9.65 -6.04
CA HIS A 114 -11.16 -8.48 -6.58
C HIS A 114 -11.87 -7.20 -6.16
N ILE A 115 -11.09 -6.15 -5.87
CA ILE A 115 -11.62 -4.82 -5.50
C ILE A 115 -12.62 -4.28 -6.56
N GLU A 116 -12.42 -4.61 -7.83
CA GLU A 116 -13.27 -4.20 -8.94
C GLU A 116 -14.68 -4.82 -8.89
N GLU A 117 -14.85 -5.94 -8.17
CA GLU A 117 -16.17 -6.51 -7.89
C GLU A 117 -16.97 -5.65 -6.90
N LEU A 118 -16.28 -4.91 -6.02
CA LEU A 118 -16.89 -4.03 -5.03
C LEU A 118 -17.17 -2.64 -5.59
N ILE A 119 -16.14 -2.01 -6.17
CA ILE A 119 -16.21 -0.61 -6.58
C ILE A 119 -16.38 -0.42 -8.09
N GLY A 120 -16.44 -1.51 -8.86
CA GLY A 120 -16.53 -1.48 -10.32
C GLY A 120 -15.17 -1.36 -11.01
N PRO A 121 -15.15 -1.38 -12.35
CA PRO A 121 -13.93 -1.35 -13.14
C PRO A 121 -13.18 -0.02 -13.00
N LYS A 122 -11.86 -0.06 -13.14
CA LYS A 122 -10.99 1.13 -13.11
C LYS A 122 -11.43 2.16 -14.16
N GLY A 123 -11.54 3.41 -13.75
CA GLY A 123 -11.85 4.54 -14.63
C GLY A 123 -12.70 5.62 -13.96
N LYS A 124 -13.13 6.61 -14.75
CA LYS A 124 -13.88 7.79 -14.25
C LYS A 124 -15.18 7.46 -13.49
N GLY A 125 -15.72 6.25 -13.63
CA GLY A 125 -16.98 5.82 -12.99
C GLY A 125 -16.79 4.83 -11.85
N GLN A 126 -15.55 4.51 -11.45
CA GLN A 126 -15.30 3.63 -10.32
C GLN A 126 -15.81 4.29 -9.03
N LYS A 127 -16.51 3.52 -8.20
CA LYS A 127 -17.04 3.97 -6.91
C LYS A 127 -15.91 4.14 -5.90
N ASN A 128 -16.18 4.88 -4.81
CA ASN A 128 -15.28 4.90 -3.67
C ASN A 128 -15.65 3.78 -2.68
N MET A 129 -14.66 3.21 -1.98
CA MET A 129 -14.92 2.24 -0.90
C MET A 129 -15.83 2.82 0.19
N ARG A 130 -15.72 4.13 0.45
CA ARG A 130 -16.58 4.88 1.39
C ARG A 130 -18.07 4.86 1.02
N ASP A 131 -18.39 4.69 -0.25
CA ASP A 131 -19.78 4.70 -0.74
C ASP A 131 -20.49 3.37 -0.51
N LEU A 132 -19.76 2.33 -0.08
CA LEU A 132 -20.28 1.00 0.18
C LEU A 132 -20.71 0.85 1.65
N SER A 133 -21.70 -0.01 1.90
CA SER A 133 -22.07 -0.36 3.26
C SER A 133 -21.03 -1.28 3.91
N PRO A 134 -20.90 -1.30 5.24
CA PRO A 134 -20.02 -2.25 5.92
C PRO A 134 -20.27 -3.71 5.51
N GLU A 135 -21.53 -4.08 5.26
CA GLU A 135 -21.94 -5.43 4.82
C GLU A 135 -21.44 -5.77 3.41
N ALA A 136 -21.18 -4.77 2.56
CA ALA A 136 -20.61 -4.97 1.24
C ALA A 136 -19.09 -5.11 1.27
N ILE A 137 -18.42 -4.48 2.26
CA ILE A 137 -16.96 -4.45 2.36
C ILE A 137 -16.42 -5.63 3.18
N TYR A 138 -17.11 -6.04 4.24
CA TYR A 138 -16.49 -6.90 5.27
C TYR A 138 -15.92 -8.21 4.74
N LYS A 139 -16.51 -8.81 3.70
CA LYS A 139 -16.00 -10.07 3.14
C LYS A 139 -14.64 -9.88 2.47
N TYR A 140 -14.50 -8.83 1.67
CA TYR A 140 -13.26 -8.45 1.01
C TYR A 140 -12.19 -8.14 2.08
N ALA A 141 -12.48 -7.22 2.99
CA ALA A 141 -11.51 -6.80 4.01
C ALA A 141 -11.09 -7.96 4.94
N CYS A 142 -12.04 -8.81 5.36
CA CYS A 142 -11.70 -9.99 6.16
C CYS A 142 -10.91 -11.04 5.38
N GLU A 143 -11.17 -11.19 4.08
CA GLU A 143 -10.41 -12.09 3.22
C GLU A 143 -8.96 -11.62 3.09
N ASP A 144 -8.74 -10.32 2.82
CA ASP A 144 -7.39 -9.73 2.71
C ASP A 144 -6.55 -10.02 3.97
N ALA A 145 -7.13 -9.79 5.16
CA ALA A 145 -6.46 -10.10 6.41
C ALA A 145 -6.20 -11.61 6.59
N ASP A 146 -7.17 -12.47 6.28
CA ASP A 146 -7.01 -13.92 6.45
C ASP A 146 -6.02 -14.55 5.48
N VAL A 147 -6.12 -14.21 4.20
CA VAL A 147 -5.20 -14.63 3.13
C VAL A 147 -3.79 -14.18 3.45
N THR A 148 -3.60 -12.93 3.89
CA THR A 148 -2.30 -12.41 4.33
C THR A 148 -1.70 -13.26 5.46
N LEU A 149 -2.50 -13.68 6.44
CA LEU A 149 -2.00 -14.52 7.53
C LEU A 149 -1.60 -15.93 7.04
N LYS A 150 -2.41 -16.53 6.16
CA LYS A 150 -2.12 -17.84 5.54
C LYS A 150 -0.83 -17.77 4.70
N LEU A 151 -0.68 -16.74 3.88
CA LEU A 151 0.52 -16.50 3.07
C LEU A 151 1.75 -16.35 3.96
N LYS A 152 1.67 -15.60 5.06
CA LYS A 152 2.77 -15.48 6.03
C LYS A 152 3.21 -16.84 6.56
N ASN A 153 2.27 -17.72 6.92
CA ASN A 153 2.62 -19.03 7.47
C ASN A 153 3.41 -19.88 6.47
N ILE A 154 3.12 -19.79 5.18
CA ILE A 154 3.84 -20.50 4.12
C ILE A 154 5.18 -19.82 3.83
N LEU A 155 5.17 -18.51 3.54
CA LEU A 155 6.35 -17.76 3.11
C LEU A 155 7.44 -17.72 4.20
N GLU A 156 7.07 -17.70 5.48
CA GLU A 156 8.05 -17.78 6.58
C GLU A 156 8.83 -19.10 6.56
N GLN A 157 8.17 -20.23 6.23
CA GLN A 157 8.86 -21.51 6.09
C GLN A 157 9.75 -21.55 4.84
N GLU A 158 9.31 -20.92 3.75
CA GLU A 158 10.11 -20.83 2.53
C GLU A 158 11.35 -19.95 2.72
N LEU A 159 11.25 -18.81 3.40
CA LEU A 159 12.38 -17.96 3.75
C LEU A 159 13.46 -18.75 4.49
N LYS A 160 13.04 -19.58 5.46
CA LYS A 160 13.94 -20.46 6.20
C LYS A 160 14.56 -21.54 5.32
N THR A 161 13.76 -22.19 4.48
CA THR A 161 14.23 -23.28 3.62
C THR A 161 15.23 -22.80 2.56
N ASN A 162 15.10 -21.55 2.12
CA ASN A 162 15.95 -20.92 1.12
C ASN A 162 17.09 -20.07 1.72
N ASP A 163 17.35 -20.14 3.04
CA ASP A 163 18.38 -19.36 3.76
C ASP A 163 18.28 -17.84 3.54
N ALA A 164 17.05 -17.34 3.37
CA ALA A 164 16.75 -15.94 3.07
C ALA A 164 16.30 -15.12 4.28
N GLU A 165 16.21 -15.74 5.47
CA GLU A 165 15.74 -15.11 6.70
C GLU A 165 16.58 -13.88 7.08
N LYS A 166 17.90 -13.93 6.92
CA LYS A 166 18.76 -12.77 7.26
C LYS A 166 18.48 -11.57 6.37
N LEU A 167 18.39 -11.77 5.06
CA LEU A 167 18.05 -10.70 4.12
C LEU A 167 16.68 -10.11 4.47
N PHE A 168 15.68 -10.96 4.71
CA PHE A 168 14.34 -10.52 5.05
C PHE A 168 14.26 -9.77 6.40
N TYR A 169 14.75 -10.37 7.49
CA TYR A 169 14.58 -9.82 8.84
C TYR A 169 15.60 -8.74 9.22
N GLU A 170 16.82 -8.76 8.68
CA GLU A 170 17.88 -7.82 9.07
C GLU A 170 18.02 -6.64 8.09
N ILE A 171 17.50 -6.76 6.86
CA ILE A 171 17.64 -5.71 5.83
C ILE A 171 16.26 -5.21 5.38
N GLU A 172 15.42 -6.08 4.83
CA GLU A 172 14.18 -5.65 4.17
C GLU A 172 13.11 -5.17 5.16
N MET A 173 12.81 -5.93 6.22
CA MET A 173 11.82 -5.53 7.23
C MET A 173 12.19 -4.27 8.01
N PRO A 174 13.46 -4.06 8.42
CA PRO A 174 13.89 -2.78 9.00
C PRO A 174 13.78 -1.58 8.04
N LEU A 175 13.82 -1.80 6.72
CA LEU A 175 13.73 -0.73 5.73
C LEU A 175 12.29 -0.21 5.55
N VAL A 176 11.26 -1.06 5.74
CA VAL A 176 9.84 -0.70 5.63
C VAL A 176 9.46 0.56 6.44
N PRO A 177 9.70 0.66 7.76
CA PRO A 177 9.39 1.86 8.54
C PRO A 177 10.20 3.10 8.08
N VAL A 178 11.42 2.91 7.58
CA VAL A 178 12.25 4.02 7.07
C VAL A 178 11.63 4.58 5.80
N LEU A 179 11.18 3.73 4.88
CA LEU A 179 10.48 4.16 3.65
C LEU A 179 9.17 4.87 3.99
N ALA A 180 8.38 4.35 4.93
CA ALA A 180 7.17 5.03 5.41
C ALA A 180 7.51 6.43 5.96
N TYR A 181 8.56 6.56 6.77
CA TYR A 181 9.00 7.86 7.29
C TYR A 181 9.42 8.83 6.17
N MET A 182 10.22 8.37 5.21
CA MET A 182 10.67 9.18 4.09
C MET A 182 9.50 9.65 3.21
N GLU A 183 8.57 8.75 2.87
CA GLU A 183 7.38 9.06 2.07
C GLU A 183 6.48 10.07 2.77
N ARG A 184 6.25 9.90 4.08
CA ARG A 184 5.46 10.84 4.87
C ARG A 184 6.07 12.25 4.93
N ASN A 185 7.40 12.35 5.00
CA ASN A 185 8.06 13.65 5.03
C ASN A 185 8.00 14.37 3.68
N GLY A 186 8.06 13.61 2.58
CA GLY A 186 8.12 14.14 1.24
C GLY A 186 9.37 14.98 0.96
N VAL A 187 9.33 15.72 -0.14
CA VAL A 187 10.39 16.66 -0.54
C VAL A 187 9.77 18.00 -0.87
N ARG A 188 10.36 19.08 -0.34
CA ARG A 188 9.91 20.44 -0.65
C ARG A 188 10.41 20.85 -2.02
N VAL A 189 9.50 21.33 -2.87
CA VAL A 189 9.79 21.75 -4.25
C VAL A 189 9.55 23.24 -4.40
N ASP A 190 10.48 23.93 -5.08
CA ASP A 190 10.29 25.32 -5.53
C ASP A 190 9.57 25.33 -6.87
N THR A 191 8.28 25.64 -6.84
CA THR A 191 7.41 25.61 -8.03
C THR A 191 7.67 26.78 -8.98
N GLU A 192 8.18 27.90 -8.47
CA GLU A 192 8.50 29.06 -9.30
C GLU A 192 9.78 28.81 -10.10
N ALA A 193 10.80 28.24 -9.47
CA ALA A 193 12.02 27.82 -10.17
C ALA A 193 11.73 26.75 -11.25
N LEU A 194 10.84 25.80 -10.98
CA LEU A 194 10.40 24.82 -11.98
C LEU A 194 9.68 25.49 -13.15
N LYS A 195 8.82 26.48 -12.89
CA LYS A 195 8.12 27.23 -13.93
C LYS A 195 9.09 28.00 -14.83
N GLN A 196 10.06 28.69 -14.23
CA GLN A 196 11.11 29.41 -14.99
C GLN A 196 11.95 28.45 -15.85
N THR A 197 12.25 27.27 -15.32
CA THR A 197 12.96 26.22 -16.06
C THR A 197 12.12 25.72 -17.24
N SER A 198 10.81 25.54 -17.05
CA SER A 198 9.88 25.17 -18.13
C SER A 198 9.89 26.22 -19.24
N GLU A 199 9.78 27.50 -18.91
CA GLU A 199 9.80 28.59 -19.88
C GLU A 199 11.12 28.62 -20.67
N HIS A 200 12.26 28.44 -20.00
CA HIS A 200 13.58 28.37 -20.65
C HIS A 200 13.68 27.19 -21.63
N PHE A 201 13.23 26.00 -21.22
CA PHE A 201 13.28 24.82 -22.10
C PHE A 201 12.30 24.92 -23.27
N THR A 202 11.12 25.52 -23.08
CA THR A 202 10.20 25.78 -24.19
C THR A 202 10.82 26.72 -25.22
N ALA A 203 11.45 27.82 -24.78
CA ALA A 203 12.11 28.74 -25.70
C ALA A 203 13.26 28.06 -26.48
N ARG A 204 14.06 27.23 -25.79
CA ARG A 204 15.16 26.50 -26.42
C ARG A 204 14.69 25.42 -27.38
N MET A 205 13.60 24.74 -27.07
CA MET A 205 12.98 23.75 -27.95
C MET A 205 12.53 24.40 -29.25
N ASN A 206 11.81 25.53 -29.17
CA ASN A 206 11.36 26.26 -30.35
C ASN A 206 12.54 26.76 -31.20
N GLN A 207 13.61 27.25 -30.57
CA GLN A 207 14.81 27.67 -31.31
C GLN A 207 15.45 26.49 -32.06
N ILE A 208 15.59 25.33 -31.42
CA ILE A 208 16.17 24.14 -32.06
C ILE A 208 15.27 23.66 -33.21
N GLU A 209 13.95 23.68 -33.02
CA GLU A 209 12.99 23.33 -34.07
C GLU A 209 13.16 24.25 -35.31
N GLU A 210 13.23 25.57 -35.09
CA GLU A 210 13.49 26.54 -36.17
C GLU A 210 14.84 26.28 -36.87
N GLU A 211 15.91 26.03 -36.12
CA GLU A 211 17.23 25.71 -36.68
C GLU A 211 17.18 24.44 -37.55
N VAL A 212 16.45 23.41 -37.10
CA VAL A 212 16.30 22.15 -37.84
C VAL A 212 15.48 22.33 -39.11
N HIS A 213 14.36 23.05 -39.05
CA HIS A 213 13.54 23.34 -40.24
C HIS A 213 14.31 24.18 -41.26
N GLN A 214 15.12 25.15 -40.81
CA GLN A 214 15.99 25.93 -41.68
C GLN A 214 17.04 25.07 -42.39
N LEU A 215 17.67 24.13 -41.68
CA LEU A 215 18.67 23.22 -42.26
C LEU A 215 18.05 22.21 -43.23
N ALA A 216 16.82 21.76 -42.97
CA ALA A 216 16.11 20.80 -43.82
C ALA A 216 15.40 21.45 -45.02
N GLY A 217 15.09 22.76 -44.94
CA GLY A 217 14.35 23.50 -45.96
C GLY A 217 12.86 23.17 -46.03
N THR A 218 12.32 22.46 -45.03
CA THR A 218 10.91 22.10 -44.90
C THR A 218 10.58 21.87 -43.43
N ASP A 219 9.33 22.10 -43.06
CA ASP A 219 8.82 21.78 -41.74
C ASP A 219 8.51 20.28 -41.66
N PHE A 220 8.77 19.69 -40.50
CA PHE A 220 8.43 18.30 -40.16
C PHE A 220 8.38 18.13 -38.63
N ASN A 221 7.72 17.06 -38.19
CA ASN A 221 7.63 16.67 -36.77
C ASN A 221 8.88 15.92 -36.31
#